data_AF-A0A0J8G582-F1
#
_entry.id   AF-A0A0J8G582-F1
#
_cell.length_a   1.000
_cell.length_b   1.000
_cell.length_c   1.000
_cell.angle_alpha   90.00
_cell.angle_beta   90.00
_cell.angle_gamma   90.00
#
_symmetry.space_group_name_H-M   'P 1'
#
loop_
_entity.id
_entity.type
_entity.pdbx_description
1 polymer ?
#
loop_
_entity_poly.entity_id
_entity_poly.type
_entity_poly.pdbx_seq_one_letter_code
_entity_poly.pdbx_strand_id
1 'polypeptide(L)'
;MSSFLYEENELKLSFEIESDKKKQYDFAYYVYQDGRIIDRVWYQPTNKHETLQVTPVYSGGYQIRLFIRENKKIVFNEVTPVLWVDTLHEKQILTTFPSEKIFFSDHPVKYVFEEAKDDVRYLVLSFSGLYATEFQGGAPVYNHMRTLTSVKAHKLFILDSYHNQFCYYVGFGGKLEFERSVLALITKIANEYRVPPENIIATGSSKGGALLQF
;
A
#
# COMPACT_ATOMS: atom_id res chain seq x y z
N MET A 1 10.22 -18.18 14.43
CA MET A 1 9.62 -16.84 14.14
C MET A 1 10.04 -16.42 12.74
N SER A 2 9.26 -15.61 12.04
CA SER A 2 9.62 -15.06 10.71
C SER A 2 9.69 -13.54 10.72
N SER A 3 10.70 -12.96 10.08
CA SER A 3 10.89 -11.51 9.93
C SER A 3 10.92 -11.13 8.46
N PHE A 4 10.15 -10.11 8.07
CA PHE A 4 10.09 -9.60 6.70
C PHE A 4 10.43 -8.11 6.67
N LEU A 5 11.54 -7.76 6.02
CA LEU A 5 12.13 -6.41 6.04
C LEU A 5 12.60 -6.00 4.64
N TYR A 6 12.74 -4.69 4.42
CA TYR A 6 13.40 -4.12 3.24
C TYR A 6 14.72 -3.50 3.66
N GLU A 7 15.84 -4.07 3.23
CA GLU A 7 17.19 -3.65 3.59
C GLU A 7 18.13 -3.84 2.41
N GLU A 8 19.09 -2.94 2.22
CA GLU A 8 20.09 -3.03 1.14
C GLU A 8 19.46 -3.19 -0.25
N ASN A 9 18.32 -2.52 -0.48
CA ASN A 9 17.54 -2.63 -1.72
C ASN A 9 16.97 -4.02 -2.02
N GLU A 10 16.84 -4.87 -1.00
CA GLU A 10 16.25 -6.21 -1.11
C GLU A 10 15.15 -6.43 -0.08
N LEU A 11 14.18 -7.24 -0.48
CA LEU A 11 13.19 -7.82 0.43
C LEU A 11 13.81 -9.07 1.07
N LYS A 12 13.91 -9.07 2.39
CA LYS A 12 14.50 -10.16 3.16
C LYS A 12 13.43 -10.83 4.03
N LEU A 13 13.15 -12.11 3.77
CA LEU A 13 12.31 -12.94 4.64
C LEU A 13 13.17 -14.00 5.32
N SER A 14 13.40 -13.84 6.62
CA SER A 14 14.08 -14.85 7.44
C SER A 14 13.07 -15.67 8.22
N PHE A 15 13.24 -16.98 8.27
CA PHE A 15 12.41 -17.87 9.07
C PHE A 15 13.22 -19.01 9.69
N GLU A 16 12.72 -19.50 10.81
CA GLU A 16 13.31 -20.63 11.52
C GLU A 16 12.27 -21.74 11.70
N ILE A 17 12.72 -22.98 11.48
CA ILE A 17 11.97 -24.21 11.67
C ILE A 17 12.55 -24.92 12.89
N GLU A 18 11.68 -25.27 13.83
CA GLU A 18 12.04 -26.19 14.91
C GLU A 18 12.25 -27.60 14.33
N SER A 19 13.49 -27.88 13.93
CA SER A 19 13.85 -29.09 13.20
C SER A 19 13.97 -30.31 14.13
N ASP A 20 13.18 -31.35 13.88
CA ASP A 20 13.41 -32.70 14.40
C ASP A 20 14.29 -33.50 13.42
N LYS A 21 15.40 -34.06 13.89
CA LYS A 21 16.34 -34.86 13.07
C LYS A 21 15.69 -36.06 12.36
N LYS A 22 14.51 -36.51 12.82
CA LYS A 22 13.76 -37.61 12.19
C LYS A 22 12.83 -37.17 11.06
N LYS A 23 12.70 -35.86 10.83
CA LYS A 23 11.71 -35.29 9.92
C LYS A 23 12.39 -34.56 8.78
N GLN A 24 11.78 -34.67 7.59
CA GLN A 24 12.21 -33.93 6.42
C GLN A 24 11.36 -32.67 6.26
N TYR A 25 12.03 -31.53 6.11
CA TYR A 25 11.38 -30.25 5.85
C TYR A 25 11.74 -29.74 4.47
N ASP A 26 10.75 -29.15 3.82
CA ASP A 26 10.88 -28.49 2.54
C ASP A 26 9.97 -27.26 2.47
N PHE A 27 10.41 -26.23 1.77
CA PHE A 27 9.67 -24.98 1.68
C PHE A 27 9.54 -24.49 0.25
N ALA A 28 8.46 -23.76 0.00
CA ALA A 28 8.18 -23.07 -1.24
C ALA A 28 7.69 -21.67 -0.90
N TYR A 29 7.83 -20.72 -1.82
CA TYR A 29 7.28 -19.39 -1.60
C TYR A 29 6.86 -18.72 -2.90
N TYR A 30 5.85 -17.85 -2.78
CA TYR A 30 5.39 -16.99 -3.87
C TYR A 30 5.60 -15.54 -3.47
N VAL A 31 6.14 -14.75 -4.38
CA VAL A 31 6.30 -13.30 -4.23
C VAL A 31 5.13 -12.62 -4.92
N TYR A 32 4.44 -11.75 -4.19
CA TYR A 32 3.35 -10.93 -4.70
C TYR A 32 3.80 -9.48 -4.79
N GLN A 33 3.43 -8.82 -5.88
CA GLN A 33 3.45 -7.37 -6.04
C GLN A 33 2.02 -6.90 -6.35
N ASP A 34 1.48 -6.01 -5.53
CA ASP A 34 0.13 -5.45 -5.67
C ASP A 34 -0.95 -6.54 -5.87
N GLY A 35 -0.82 -7.64 -5.11
CA GLY A 35 -1.72 -8.80 -5.15
C GLY A 35 -1.50 -9.77 -6.31
N ARG A 36 -0.57 -9.49 -7.24
CA ARG A 36 -0.23 -10.38 -8.36
C ARG A 36 1.05 -11.14 -8.07
N ILE A 37 1.08 -12.42 -8.41
CA ILE A 37 2.30 -13.23 -8.25
C ILE A 37 3.30 -12.83 -9.32
N ILE A 38 4.50 -12.41 -8.91
CA ILE A 38 5.60 -12.03 -9.80
C ILE A 38 6.72 -13.08 -9.84
N ASP A 39 6.86 -13.89 -8.80
CA ASP A 39 7.87 -14.95 -8.72
C ASP A 39 7.39 -16.12 -7.85
N ARG A 40 7.94 -17.32 -8.12
CA ARG A 40 7.62 -18.56 -7.42
C ARG A 40 8.85 -19.45 -7.33
N VAL A 41 9.14 -19.91 -6.12
CA VAL A 41 10.08 -21.00 -5.88
C VAL A 41 9.31 -22.23 -5.39
N TRP A 42 9.55 -23.34 -6.07
CA TRP A 42 8.98 -24.64 -5.73
C TRP A 42 9.69 -25.27 -4.53
N TYR A 43 9.10 -26.33 -4.01
CA TYR A 43 9.59 -27.00 -2.81
C TYR A 43 11.05 -27.42 -2.91
N GLN A 44 11.87 -26.89 -2.01
CA GLN A 44 13.27 -27.24 -1.84
C GLN A 44 13.56 -27.65 -0.39
N PRO A 45 14.50 -28.58 -0.16
CA PRO A 45 14.86 -29.02 1.19
C PRO A 45 15.36 -27.87 2.07
N THR A 46 15.08 -27.92 3.37
CA THR A 46 15.62 -26.98 4.36
C THR A 46 15.87 -27.68 5.70
N ASN A 47 16.81 -27.14 6.49
CA ASN A 47 17.36 -27.84 7.64
C ASN A 47 17.17 -27.11 8.97
N LYS A 48 17.04 -25.77 8.99
CA LYS A 48 16.84 -25.03 10.26
C LYS A 48 16.45 -23.56 10.08
N HIS A 49 17.27 -22.80 9.36
CA HIS A 49 17.12 -21.36 9.18
C HIS A 49 17.39 -21.02 7.73
N GLU A 50 16.51 -20.24 7.14
CA GLU A 50 16.64 -19.77 5.76
C GLU A 50 16.37 -18.27 5.74
N THR A 51 17.07 -17.59 4.85
CA THR A 51 16.79 -16.20 4.49
C THR A 51 16.57 -16.12 3.00
N LEU A 52 15.38 -15.66 2.61
CA LEU A 52 15.02 -15.39 1.23
C LEU A 52 15.36 -13.96 0.89
N GLN A 53 15.94 -13.74 -0.29
CA GLN A 53 16.27 -12.43 -0.82
C GLN A 53 15.56 -12.24 -2.16
N VAL A 54 14.86 -11.12 -2.30
CA VAL A 54 14.17 -10.76 -3.54
C VAL A 54 14.46 -9.30 -3.86
N THR A 55 14.99 -9.03 -5.04
CA THR A 55 15.22 -7.66 -5.52
C THR A 55 13.94 -7.10 -6.16
N PRO A 56 13.30 -6.08 -5.58
CA PRO A 56 12.14 -5.44 -6.18
C PRO A 56 12.55 -4.64 -7.41
N VAL A 57 11.92 -4.92 -8.55
CA VAL A 57 12.19 -4.22 -9.82
C VAL A 57 11.33 -2.96 -9.96
N TYR A 58 10.10 -3.02 -9.46
CA TYR A 58 9.11 -1.95 -9.58
C TYR A 58 8.62 -1.48 -8.20
N SER A 59 8.20 -0.22 -8.11
CA SER A 59 7.58 0.27 -6.88
C SER A 59 6.21 -0.40 -6.69
N GLY A 60 5.82 -0.66 -5.45
CA GLY A 60 4.58 -1.38 -5.17
C GLY A 60 4.50 -1.95 -3.75
N GLY A 61 3.38 -2.60 -3.45
CA GLY A 61 3.18 -3.37 -2.22
C GLY A 61 3.64 -4.81 -2.40
N TYR A 62 4.60 -5.24 -1.59
CA TYR A 62 5.19 -6.56 -1.65
C TYR A 62 4.76 -7.45 -0.50
N GLN A 63 4.43 -8.71 -0.82
CA GLN A 63 4.16 -9.76 0.16
C GLN A 63 4.83 -11.06 -0.29
N ILE A 64 5.21 -11.90 0.68
CA ILE A 64 5.68 -13.25 0.42
C ILE A 64 4.74 -14.22 1.11
N ARG A 65 4.24 -15.20 0.34
CA ARG A 65 3.52 -16.35 0.91
C ARG A 65 4.49 -17.50 1.06
N LEU A 66 4.72 -17.91 2.30
CA LEU A 66 5.64 -18.98 2.64
C LEU A 66 4.86 -20.27 2.95
N PHE A 67 5.27 -21.36 2.31
CA PHE A 67 4.77 -22.70 2.57
C PHE A 67 5.90 -23.55 3.15
N ILE A 68 5.66 -24.21 4.28
CA ILE A 68 6.59 -25.19 4.84
C ILE A 68 5.85 -26.52 4.93
N ARG A 69 6.52 -27.57 4.46
CA ARG A 69 6.07 -28.95 4.55
C ARG A 69 6.95 -29.73 5.51
N GLU A 70 6.31 -30.61 6.26
CA GLU A 70 6.93 -31.64 7.09
C GLU A 70 6.51 -32.98 6.51
N ASN A 71 7.48 -33.82 6.08
CA ASN A 71 7.21 -35.12 5.47
C ASN A 71 6.15 -35.05 4.35
N LYS A 72 6.27 -34.03 3.48
CA LYS A 72 5.35 -33.72 2.36
C LYS A 72 3.96 -33.21 2.76
N LYS A 73 3.67 -32.97 4.05
CA LYS A 73 2.42 -32.36 4.52
C LYS A 73 2.65 -30.89 4.88
N ILE A 74 1.81 -29.98 4.40
CA ILE A 74 1.91 -28.55 4.73
C ILE A 74 1.63 -28.35 6.23
N VAL A 75 2.59 -27.73 6.93
CA VAL A 75 2.52 -27.38 8.35
C VAL A 75 2.55 -25.87 8.59
N PHE A 76 2.97 -25.10 7.59
CA PHE A 76 2.96 -23.64 7.62
C PHE A 76 2.52 -23.10 6.26
N ASN A 77 1.62 -22.12 6.27
CA ASN A 77 1.11 -21.44 5.07
C ASN A 77 0.62 -20.06 5.49
N GLU A 78 1.53 -19.08 5.50
CA GLU A 78 1.23 -17.72 5.91
C GLU A 78 1.71 -16.72 4.86
N VAL A 79 1.10 -15.54 4.87
CA VAL A 79 1.48 -14.41 4.02
C VAL A 79 2.06 -13.32 4.92
N THR A 80 3.18 -12.73 4.52
CA THR A 80 3.76 -11.60 5.25
C THR A 80 2.84 -10.36 5.20
N PRO A 81 3.01 -9.43 6.15
CA PRO A 81 2.51 -8.07 5.96
C PRO A 81 3.02 -7.45 4.66
N VAL A 82 2.30 -6.45 4.15
CA VAL A 82 2.71 -5.69 2.97
C VAL A 82 3.87 -4.76 3.33
N LEU A 83 4.94 -4.81 2.56
CA LEU A 83 5.97 -3.77 2.54
C LEU A 83 5.78 -2.91 1.29
N TRP A 84 5.57 -1.61 1.47
CA TRP A 84 5.47 -0.67 0.36
C TRP A 84 6.87 -0.17 0.02
N VAL A 85 7.35 -0.47 -1.18
CA VAL A 85 8.70 -0.13 -1.62
C VAL A 85 8.64 0.87 -2.76
N ASP A 86 9.36 1.97 -2.61
CA ASP A 86 9.66 2.95 -3.64
C ASP A 86 11.04 2.64 -4.21
N THR A 87 11.07 1.97 -5.36
CA THR A 87 12.31 1.55 -6.01
C THR A 87 13.04 2.72 -6.67
N LEU A 88 12.34 3.82 -6.99
CA LEU A 88 12.95 5.02 -7.57
C LEU A 88 13.80 5.76 -6.54
N HIS A 89 13.34 5.78 -5.29
CA HIS A 89 14.00 6.45 -4.17
C HIS A 89 14.64 5.49 -3.16
N GLU A 90 14.73 4.21 -3.50
CA GLU A 90 15.39 3.16 -2.71
C GLU A 90 14.94 3.11 -1.24
N LYS A 91 13.64 3.27 -0.99
CA LYS A 91 13.11 3.41 0.38
C LYS A 91 11.80 2.66 0.59
N GLN A 92 11.58 2.26 1.84
CA GLN A 92 10.27 1.80 2.28
C GLN A 92 9.35 2.99 2.60
N ILE A 93 8.09 2.90 2.17
CA ILE A 93 7.03 3.83 2.56
C ILE A 93 6.23 3.20 3.70
N LEU A 94 6.19 3.88 4.84
CA LEU A 94 5.42 3.41 6.00
C LEU A 94 3.96 3.86 5.91
N THR A 95 3.06 2.96 6.27
CA THR A 95 1.64 3.29 6.43
C THR A 95 1.31 3.66 7.87
N THR A 96 0.41 4.62 8.06
CA THR A 96 -0.05 5.07 9.39
C THR A 96 -1.47 4.59 9.72
N PHE A 97 -2.15 3.95 8.76
CA PHE A 97 -3.52 3.47 8.92
C PHE A 97 -3.70 2.04 8.39
N PRO A 98 -4.46 1.15 9.06
CA PRO A 98 -4.49 -0.29 8.74
C PRO A 98 -4.89 -0.68 7.31
N SER A 99 -5.78 0.10 6.67
CA SER A 99 -6.25 -0.14 5.30
C SER A 99 -5.64 0.83 4.28
N GLU A 100 -4.56 1.50 4.66
CA GLU A 100 -3.86 2.42 3.79
C GLU A 100 -3.11 1.68 2.68
N LYS A 101 -3.22 2.23 1.47
CA LYS A 101 -2.51 1.80 0.28
C LYS A 101 -1.61 2.93 -0.20
N ILE A 102 -0.59 2.57 -0.97
CA ILE A 102 0.30 3.52 -1.62
C ILE A 102 0.13 3.39 -3.12
N PHE A 103 -0.10 4.51 -3.79
CA PHE A 103 -0.08 4.60 -5.25
C PHE A 103 1.24 5.23 -5.68
N PHE A 104 2.00 4.50 -6.51
CA PHE A 104 3.29 4.95 -7.01
C PHE A 104 3.12 5.56 -8.41
N SER A 105 3.59 6.80 -8.55
CA SER A 105 3.67 7.58 -9.80
C SER A 105 4.94 8.46 -9.69
N ASP A 106 4.89 9.72 -10.13
CA ASP A 106 5.97 10.70 -9.87
C ASP A 106 6.32 10.77 -8.38
N HIS A 107 5.30 10.74 -7.50
CA HIS A 107 5.46 10.63 -6.05
C HIS A 107 4.47 9.63 -5.44
N PRO A 108 4.86 8.91 -4.37
CA PRO A 108 3.96 8.03 -3.64
C PRO A 108 2.80 8.80 -3.00
N VAL A 109 1.57 8.39 -3.29
CA VAL A 109 0.34 8.95 -2.68
C VAL A 109 -0.26 7.93 -1.72
N LYS A 110 -0.42 8.30 -0.45
CA LYS A 110 -1.12 7.46 0.53
C LYS A 110 -2.62 7.68 0.42
N TYR A 111 -3.37 6.58 0.39
CA TYR A 111 -4.82 6.65 0.27
C TYR A 111 -5.51 5.48 0.98
N VAL A 112 -6.77 5.69 1.33
CA VAL A 112 -7.70 4.61 1.70
C VAL A 112 -8.82 4.60 0.67
N PHE A 113 -9.11 3.40 0.14
CA PHE A 113 -10.23 3.21 -0.77
C PHE A 113 -11.25 2.28 -0.13
N GLU A 114 -12.47 2.78 0.01
CA GLU A 114 -13.63 2.00 0.43
C GLU A 114 -14.49 1.75 -0.80
N GLU A 115 -14.48 0.50 -1.27
CA GLU A 115 -15.39 0.04 -2.31
C GLU A 115 -16.82 0.05 -1.78
N ALA A 116 -17.77 0.47 -2.61
CA ALA A 116 -19.18 0.39 -2.26
C ALA A 116 -19.66 -1.06 -2.26
N LYS A 117 -20.63 -1.37 -1.39
CA LYS A 117 -21.20 -2.72 -1.29
C LYS A 117 -22.21 -3.04 -2.40
N ASP A 118 -22.81 -2.01 -2.97
CA ASP A 118 -23.80 -2.10 -4.05
C ASP A 118 -23.19 -1.55 -5.34
N ASP A 119 -23.77 -1.90 -6.49
CA ASP A 119 -23.46 -1.22 -7.75
C ASP A 119 -23.83 0.26 -7.63
N VAL A 120 -22.81 1.12 -7.53
CA VAL A 120 -22.96 2.56 -7.40
C VAL A 120 -22.16 3.25 -8.47
N ARG A 121 -22.71 4.33 -8.98
CA ARG A 121 -22.12 5.08 -10.09
C ARG A 121 -21.28 6.27 -9.63
N TYR A 122 -21.12 6.48 -8.32
CA TYR A 122 -20.52 7.66 -7.73
C TYR A 122 -19.23 7.33 -7.00
N LEU A 123 -18.26 8.25 -7.10
CA LEU A 123 -17.01 8.25 -6.34
C LEU A 123 -16.93 9.53 -5.52
N VAL A 124 -16.86 9.39 -4.19
CA VAL A 124 -16.61 10.51 -3.29
C VAL A 124 -15.12 10.62 -3.00
N LEU A 125 -14.52 11.73 -3.37
CA LEU A 125 -13.13 12.06 -3.02
C LEU A 125 -13.11 12.85 -1.71
N SER A 126 -12.30 12.41 -0.75
CA SER A 126 -12.10 13.11 0.51
C SER A 126 -10.63 13.44 0.69
N PHE A 127 -10.29 14.71 0.54
CA PHE A 127 -8.95 15.24 0.79
C PHE A 127 -8.78 15.51 2.28
N SER A 128 -7.68 15.01 2.88
CA SER A 128 -7.30 15.39 4.24
C SER A 128 -7.15 16.90 4.41
N GLY A 129 -7.58 17.37 5.58
CA GLY A 129 -7.44 18.76 6.03
C GLY A 129 -6.04 19.04 6.55
N LEU A 130 -5.92 20.15 7.28
CA LEU A 130 -4.71 20.52 8.01
C LEU A 130 -5.05 20.62 9.49
N TYR A 131 -4.37 19.84 10.32
CA TYR A 131 -4.54 19.82 11.76
C TYR A 131 -3.43 20.60 12.47
N ALA A 132 -3.77 21.21 13.62
CA ALA A 132 -2.80 21.99 14.40
C ALA A 132 -1.54 21.19 14.77
N THR A 133 -1.69 19.88 14.97
CA THR A 133 -0.59 18.95 15.27
C THR A 133 0.39 18.81 14.11
N GLU A 134 -0.04 18.97 12.86
CA GLU A 134 0.86 18.88 11.70
C GLU A 134 1.89 20.03 11.70
N PHE A 135 1.52 21.21 12.19
CA PHE A 135 2.47 22.31 12.41
C PHE A 135 3.48 22.03 13.53
N GLN A 136 3.24 21.02 14.36
CA GLN A 136 4.12 20.57 15.43
C GLN A 136 4.86 19.27 15.07
N GLY A 137 4.81 18.84 13.80
CA GLY A 137 5.43 17.61 13.31
C GLY A 137 4.58 16.34 13.51
N GLY A 138 3.31 16.49 13.90
CA GLY A 138 2.36 15.39 13.92
C GLY A 138 2.05 14.87 12.51
N ALA A 139 1.70 13.58 12.41
CA ALA A 139 1.36 12.97 11.13
C ALA A 139 0.01 13.51 10.59
N PRO A 140 -0.15 13.63 9.26
CA PRO A 140 -1.43 13.92 8.65
C PRO A 140 -2.43 12.78 8.91
N VAL A 141 -3.71 13.10 8.96
CA VAL A 141 -4.78 12.14 9.24
C VAL A 141 -5.89 12.22 8.19
N TYR A 142 -6.60 11.10 7.97
CA TYR A 142 -7.73 11.05 7.05
C TYR A 142 -8.95 11.77 7.62
N ASN A 143 -9.54 12.66 6.82
CA ASN A 143 -10.76 13.38 7.18
C ASN A 143 -12.01 12.63 6.74
N HIS A 144 -13.12 12.93 7.40
CA HIS A 144 -14.48 12.57 7.00
C HIS A 144 -14.81 11.07 6.88
N MET A 145 -13.89 10.15 7.22
CA MET A 145 -14.15 8.69 7.14
C MET A 145 -15.43 8.27 7.87
N ARG A 146 -15.60 8.72 9.13
CA ARG A 146 -16.82 8.45 9.92
C ARG A 146 -18.05 9.20 9.37
N THR A 147 -17.86 10.42 8.89
CA THR A 147 -18.95 11.25 8.35
C THR A 147 -19.53 10.64 7.07
N LEU A 148 -18.69 10.05 6.24
CA LEU A 148 -19.08 9.46 4.96
C LEU A 148 -19.48 7.99 5.08
N THR A 149 -19.46 7.38 6.27
CA THR A 149 -19.75 5.94 6.44
C THR A 149 -21.11 5.54 5.87
N SER A 150 -22.15 6.36 6.04
CA SER A 150 -23.52 6.10 5.55
C SER A 150 -23.74 6.44 4.06
N VAL A 151 -22.78 7.11 3.41
CA VAL A 151 -22.89 7.49 2.00
C VAL A 151 -22.72 6.25 1.12
N LYS A 152 -23.68 6.02 0.23
CA LYS A 152 -23.67 4.92 -0.76
C LYS A 152 -22.90 5.35 -2.02
N ALA A 153 -21.58 5.28 -1.94
CA ALA A 153 -20.66 5.59 -3.03
C ALA A 153 -19.34 4.85 -2.80
N HIS A 154 -18.54 4.69 -3.86
CA HIS A 154 -17.11 4.43 -3.67
C HIS A 154 -16.51 5.65 -2.96
N LYS A 155 -15.55 5.44 -2.06
CA LYS A 155 -14.90 6.55 -1.34
C LYS A 155 -13.40 6.43 -1.44
N LEU A 156 -12.77 7.49 -1.91
CA LEU A 156 -11.33 7.61 -2.00
C LEU A 156 -10.87 8.72 -1.05
N PHE A 157 -10.22 8.33 0.03
CA PHE A 157 -9.62 9.22 1.00
C PHE A 157 -8.14 9.40 0.65
N ILE A 158 -7.70 10.63 0.46
CA ILE A 158 -6.33 10.95 0.01
C ILE A 158 -5.64 11.77 1.10
N LEU A 159 -4.42 11.37 1.45
CA LEU A 159 -3.62 12.02 2.47
C LEU A 159 -2.62 12.99 1.84
N ASP A 160 -2.60 14.23 2.34
CA ASP A 160 -1.58 15.23 1.99
C ASP A 160 -0.28 14.93 2.74
N SER A 161 0.56 14.05 2.18
CA SER A 161 1.81 13.57 2.79
C SER A 161 2.95 13.52 1.77
N TYR A 162 3.34 14.68 1.27
CA TYR A 162 4.46 14.84 0.34
C TYR A 162 5.78 14.99 1.10
N HIS A 163 6.69 14.00 0.96
CA HIS A 163 7.93 13.93 1.76
C HIS A 163 7.70 14.04 3.29
N ASN A 164 6.63 13.42 3.79
CA ASN A 164 6.18 13.51 5.18
C ASN A 164 5.83 14.94 5.64
N GLN A 165 5.46 15.81 4.70
CA GLN A 165 4.98 17.17 4.95
C GLN A 165 3.68 17.41 4.17
N PHE A 166 2.85 18.34 4.63
CA PHE A 166 1.70 18.79 3.86
C PHE A 166 2.15 19.75 2.74
N CYS A 167 1.53 19.68 1.56
CA CYS A 167 1.86 20.54 0.43
C CYS A 167 0.64 21.00 -0.39
N TYR A 168 -0.56 20.94 0.21
CA TYR A 168 -1.80 21.31 -0.47
C TYR A 168 -2.04 20.49 -1.75
N TYR A 169 -1.56 19.25 -1.77
CA TYR A 169 -1.59 18.35 -2.91
C TYR A 169 -0.87 18.83 -4.18
N VAL A 170 -0.07 19.90 -4.12
CA VAL A 170 0.64 20.44 -5.28
C VAL A 170 2.09 19.94 -5.33
N GLY A 171 2.83 20.25 -4.26
CA GLY A 171 4.27 20.06 -4.15
C GLY A 171 4.95 21.32 -3.62
N PHE A 172 6.29 21.37 -3.69
CA PHE A 172 7.08 22.53 -3.28
C PHE A 172 7.71 23.26 -4.47
N GLY A 173 7.91 24.58 -4.33
CA GLY A 173 8.64 25.38 -5.31
C GLY A 173 7.94 25.51 -6.67
N GLY A 174 6.60 25.45 -6.71
CA GLY A 174 5.81 25.55 -7.94
C GLY A 174 5.81 24.28 -8.81
N LYS A 175 6.35 23.17 -8.31
CA LYS A 175 6.28 21.87 -8.98
C LYS A 175 4.91 21.23 -8.74
N LEU A 176 4.32 20.69 -9.80
CA LEU A 176 2.99 20.05 -9.79
C LEU A 176 3.08 18.51 -9.75
N GLU A 177 4.19 17.96 -9.28
CA GLU A 177 4.48 16.52 -9.32
C GLU A 177 3.59 15.70 -8.38
N PHE A 178 3.26 16.24 -7.21
CA PHE A 178 2.34 15.57 -6.30
C PHE A 178 0.90 15.68 -6.80
N GLU A 179 0.51 16.82 -7.37
CA GLU A 179 -0.80 17.02 -8.01
C GLU A 179 -1.02 16.00 -9.13
N ARG A 180 -0.04 15.84 -10.03
CA ARG A 180 -0.10 14.85 -11.11
C ARG A 180 -0.26 13.43 -10.56
N SER A 181 0.41 13.09 -9.46
CA SER A 181 0.28 11.78 -8.82
C SER A 181 -1.11 11.57 -8.22
N VAL A 182 -1.68 12.59 -7.58
CA VAL A 182 -3.04 12.58 -7.02
C VAL A 182 -4.08 12.45 -8.14
N LEU A 183 -3.95 13.23 -9.21
CA LEU A 183 -4.82 13.15 -10.40
C LEU A 183 -4.76 11.76 -11.05
N ALA A 184 -3.56 11.20 -11.18
CA ALA A 184 -3.37 9.86 -11.73
C ALA A 184 -4.04 8.79 -10.85
N LEU A 185 -3.94 8.89 -9.52
CA LEU A 185 -4.64 8.01 -8.59
C LEU A 185 -6.16 8.09 -8.77
N ILE A 186 -6.72 9.31 -8.76
CA ILE A 186 -8.16 9.54 -8.92
C ILE A 186 -8.64 8.93 -10.24
N THR A 187 -7.93 9.22 -11.33
CA THR A 187 -8.24 8.73 -12.67
C THR A 187 -8.16 7.20 -12.75
N LYS A 188 -7.13 6.59 -12.16
CA LYS A 188 -7.00 5.13 -12.08
C LYS A 188 -8.22 4.51 -11.40
N ILE A 189 -8.58 5.00 -10.22
CA ILE A 189 -9.69 4.46 -9.43
C ILE A 189 -11.02 4.67 -10.17
N ALA A 190 -11.26 5.88 -10.70
CA ALA A 190 -12.48 6.15 -11.48
C ALA A 190 -12.62 5.19 -12.66
N ASN A 191 -11.53 4.94 -13.42
CA ASN A 191 -11.54 4.03 -14.55
C ASN A 191 -11.74 2.56 -14.13
N GLU A 192 -11.08 2.12 -13.07
CA GLU A 192 -11.18 0.74 -12.55
C GLU A 192 -12.64 0.40 -12.16
N TYR A 193 -13.35 1.36 -11.55
CA TYR A 193 -14.74 1.23 -11.13
C TYR A 193 -15.75 1.82 -12.12
N ARG A 194 -15.29 2.24 -13.31
CA ARG A 194 -16.13 2.78 -14.40
C ARG A 194 -17.02 3.95 -13.95
N VAL A 195 -16.52 4.79 -13.06
CA VAL A 195 -17.19 6.00 -12.60
C VAL A 195 -16.88 7.14 -13.57
N PRO A 196 -17.89 7.72 -14.25
CA PRO A 196 -17.64 8.81 -15.17
C PRO A 196 -17.34 10.11 -14.40
N PRO A 197 -16.60 11.07 -14.99
CA PRO A 197 -16.17 12.30 -14.30
C PRO A 197 -17.31 13.09 -13.65
N GLU A 198 -18.47 13.17 -14.29
CA GLU A 198 -19.66 13.86 -13.78
C GLU A 198 -20.25 13.24 -12.50
N ASN A 199 -19.85 12.02 -12.15
CA ASN A 199 -20.26 11.34 -10.93
C ASN A 199 -19.16 11.32 -9.85
N ILE A 200 -18.07 12.06 -10.05
CA ILE A 200 -17.04 12.25 -9.05
C ILE A 200 -17.42 13.46 -8.19
N ILE A 201 -17.59 13.24 -6.90
CA ILE A 201 -17.95 14.27 -5.92
C ILE A 201 -16.75 14.50 -5.03
N ALA A 202 -16.14 15.66 -5.11
CA ALA A 202 -15.01 15.99 -4.26
C ALA A 202 -15.43 16.80 -3.03
N THR A 203 -14.93 16.40 -1.87
CA THR A 203 -15.14 17.06 -0.58
C THR A 203 -13.80 17.31 0.10
N GLY A 204 -13.70 18.46 0.76
CA GLY A 204 -12.53 18.84 1.54
C GLY A 204 -12.78 20.15 2.28
N SER A 205 -12.17 20.30 3.45
CA SER A 205 -12.21 21.55 4.20
C SER A 205 -10.96 22.39 3.90
N SER A 206 -11.16 23.67 3.51
CA SER A 206 -10.10 24.67 3.30
C SER A 206 -9.03 24.24 2.28
N LYS A 207 -7.96 23.56 2.71
CA LYS A 207 -6.88 23.01 1.87
C LYS A 207 -7.38 22.05 0.79
N GLY A 208 -8.24 21.11 1.16
CA GLY A 208 -8.84 20.18 0.20
C GLY A 208 -9.81 20.87 -0.78
N GLY A 209 -10.33 22.04 -0.40
CA GLY A 209 -11.18 22.86 -1.25
C GLY A 209 -10.43 23.58 -2.37
N ALA A 210 -9.16 23.92 -2.16
CA ALA A 210 -8.32 24.59 -3.15
C ALA A 210 -8.04 23.71 -4.39
N LEU A 211 -8.10 22.38 -4.24
CA LEU A 211 -7.93 21.43 -5.34
C LEU A 211 -9.20 21.21 -6.17
N LEU A 212 -10.36 21.77 -5.81
CA LEU A 212 -11.67 21.43 -6.38
C LEU A 212 -11.94 21.98 -7.79
N GLN A 213 -10.91 22.34 -8.56
CA GLN A 213 -11.07 22.63 -10.00
C GLN A 213 -10.71 21.37 -10.79
N PHE A 214 -11.63 20.40 -10.80
CA PHE A 214 -11.59 19.23 -11.68
C PHE A 214 -12.50 19.45 -12.89
#